data_AF-A0A3C0WFA9-F1
#
_entry.id   AF-A0A3C0WFA9-F1
#
_cell.length_a   1.000
_cell.length_b   1.000
_cell.length_c   1.000
_cell.angle_alpha   90.00
_cell.angle_beta   90.00
_cell.angle_gamma   90.00
#
_symmetry.space_group_name_H-M   'P 1'
#
loop_
_entity.id
_entity.type
_entity.pdbx_description
1 polymer ?
#
loop_
_entity_poly.entity_id
_entity_poly.type
_entity_poly.pdbx_seq_one_letter_code
_entity_poly.pdbx_strand_id
1 'polypeptide(L)'
;MNAEHAIEIGQTAVTTVLTLLGPILAVALVVGLLVAVFQTMTQIQDHSISHIPKLVAMILALSILLPWLLQRLTEYTSTVFTSIPSSLFGG
;
A
#
# COMPACT_ATOMS: atom_id res chain seq x y z
N MET A 1 20.47 23.10 0.01
CA MET A 1 19.95 21.74 -0.27
C MET A 1 21.00 21.01 -1.09
N ASN A 2 21.90 20.27 -0.43
CA ASN A 2 22.95 19.52 -1.12
C ASN A 2 22.35 18.24 -1.74
N ALA A 3 22.88 17.81 -2.89
CA ALA A 3 22.38 16.65 -3.64
C ALA A 3 22.32 15.36 -2.79
N GLU A 4 23.22 15.23 -1.80
CA GLU A 4 23.26 14.12 -0.87
C GLU A 4 21.98 13.98 -0.04
N HIS A 5 21.39 15.09 0.42
CA HIS A 5 20.17 15.05 1.23
C HIS A 5 18.93 14.68 0.40
N ALA A 6 18.91 15.08 -0.89
CA ALA A 6 17.86 14.65 -1.81
C ALA A 6 17.93 13.14 -2.09
N ILE A 7 19.15 12.58 -2.20
CA ILE A 7 19.38 11.14 -2.37
C ILE A 7 18.94 10.37 -1.11
N GLU A 8 19.25 10.87 0.09
CA GLU A 8 18.92 10.23 1.35
C GLU A 8 17.39 10.17 1.62
N ILE A 9 16.68 11.27 1.32
CA ILE A 9 15.21 11.29 1.37
C ILE A 9 14.63 10.31 0.36
N GLY A 10 15.16 10.28 -0.87
CA GLY A 10 14.73 9.34 -1.91
C GLY A 10 14.94 7.87 -1.51
N GLN A 11 16.07 7.55 -0.92
CA GLN A 11 16.39 6.19 -0.48
C GLN A 11 15.48 5.74 0.68
N THR A 12 15.23 6.64 1.64
CA THR A 12 14.30 6.41 2.75
C THR A 12 12.87 6.24 2.25
N ALA A 13 12.46 7.03 1.25
CA ALA A 13 11.15 6.90 0.60
C ALA A 13 10.95 5.52 -0.04
N VAL A 14 11.92 5.08 -0.86
CA VAL A 14 11.87 3.77 -1.52
C VAL A 14 11.81 2.64 -0.51
N THR A 15 12.63 2.71 0.55
CA THR A 15 12.68 1.67 1.59
C THR A 15 11.38 1.62 2.41
N THR A 16 10.79 2.79 2.68
CA THR A 16 9.49 2.90 3.36
C THR A 16 8.38 2.30 2.51
N VAL A 17 8.34 2.63 1.21
CA VAL A 17 7.37 2.05 0.27
C VAL A 17 7.57 0.54 0.13
N LEU A 18 8.81 0.05 0.05
CA LEU A 18 9.08 -1.37 -0.06
C LEU A 18 8.56 -2.15 1.17
N THR A 19 8.79 -1.61 2.37
CA THR A 19 8.28 -2.18 3.63
C THR A 19 6.76 -2.09 3.70
N LEU A 20 6.17 -1.04 3.13
CA LEU A 20 4.72 -0.85 3.04
C LEU A 20 4.06 -1.89 2.12
N LEU A 21 4.68 -2.13 0.96
CA LEU A 21 4.17 -3.04 -0.06
C LEU A 21 4.18 -4.51 0.39
N GLY A 22 5.13 -4.91 1.25
CA GLY A 22 5.24 -6.30 1.72
C GLY A 22 3.92 -6.91 2.26
N PRO A 23 3.36 -6.38 3.37
CA PRO A 23 2.10 -6.89 3.92
C PRO A 23 0.90 -6.57 3.04
N ILE A 24 0.91 -5.47 2.28
CA ILE A 24 -0.16 -5.15 1.31
C ILE A 24 -0.26 -6.26 0.25
N LEU A 25 0.87 -6.64 -0.35
CA LEU A 25 0.93 -7.66 -1.38
C LEU A 25 0.54 -9.03 -0.81
N ALA A 26 0.99 -9.36 0.40
CA ALA A 26 0.62 -10.61 1.06
C ALA A 26 -0.90 -10.74 1.27
N VAL A 27 -1.55 -9.70 1.79
CA VAL A 27 -3.01 -9.72 1.99
C VAL A 27 -3.75 -9.72 0.64
N ALA A 28 -3.31 -8.91 -0.32
CA ALA A 28 -3.90 -8.88 -1.67
C ALA A 28 -3.81 -10.26 -2.36
N LEU A 29 -2.71 -10.98 -2.15
CA LEU A 29 -2.49 -12.31 -2.71
C LEU A 29 -3.41 -13.35 -2.05
N VAL A 30 -3.54 -13.33 -0.72
CA VAL A 30 -4.46 -14.23 0.01
C VAL A 30 -5.91 -13.99 -0.39
N VAL A 31 -6.36 -12.73 -0.40
CA VAL A 31 -7.74 -12.40 -0.77
C VAL A 31 -7.99 -12.68 -2.25
N GLY A 32 -7.05 -12.31 -3.12
CA GLY A 32 -7.15 -12.60 -4.56
C GLY A 32 -7.25 -14.10 -4.85
N LEU A 33 -6.49 -14.92 -4.12
CA LEU A 33 -6.54 -16.37 -4.22
C LEU A 33 -7.90 -16.92 -3.74
N LEU A 34 -8.40 -16.49 -2.58
CA LEU A 34 -9.70 -16.92 -2.06
C LEU A 34 -10.84 -16.61 -3.04
N VAL A 35 -10.82 -15.41 -3.63
CA VAL A 35 -11.82 -14.99 -4.62
C VAL A 35 -11.71 -15.82 -5.90
N ALA A 36 -10.50 -16.07 -6.41
CA ALA A 36 -10.28 -16.88 -7.61
C ALA A 36 -10.74 -18.33 -7.43
N VAL A 37 -10.53 -18.90 -6.24
CA VAL A 37 -11.01 -20.25 -5.89
C VAL A 37 -12.54 -20.25 -5.82
N PHE A 38 -13.17 -19.29 -5.14
CA PHE A 38 -14.62 -19.18 -5.09
C PHE A 38 -15.25 -19.00 -6.48
N GLN A 39 -14.66 -18.16 -7.33
CA GLN A 39 -15.09 -17.95 -8.71
C GLN A 39 -15.05 -19.25 -9.51
N THR A 40 -13.98 -20.05 -9.33
CA THR A 40 -13.79 -21.34 -10.00
C THR A 40 -14.76 -22.41 -9.49
N MET A 41 -14.96 -22.51 -8.17
CA MET A 41 -15.81 -23.52 -7.52
C MET A 41 -17.28 -23.36 -7.84
N THR A 42 -17.76 -22.12 -8.01
CA THR A 42 -19.20 -21.85 -8.23
C THR A 42 -19.61 -21.98 -9.71
N GLN A 43 -18.68 -22.29 -10.63
CA GLN A 43 -18.91 -22.42 -12.08
C GLN A 43 -19.73 -21.28 -12.71
N ILE A 44 -19.61 -20.05 -12.22
CA ILE A 44 -20.26 -18.89 -12.83
C ILE A 44 -19.43 -18.46 -14.05
N GLN A 45 -19.78 -18.95 -15.23
CA GLN A 45 -19.15 -18.59 -16.52
C GLN A 45 -19.78 -17.35 -17.17
N ASP A 46 -20.75 -16.69 -16.51
CA ASP A 46 -21.35 -15.47 -17.02
C ASP A 46 -20.46 -14.25 -16.71
N HIS A 47 -19.79 -13.76 -17.75
CA HIS A 47 -18.79 -12.71 -17.68
C HIS A 47 -19.37 -11.36 -17.17
N SER A 48 -20.69 -11.18 -17.12
CA SER A 48 -21.32 -9.96 -16.60
C SER A 48 -21.53 -9.98 -15.08
N ILE A 49 -21.90 -11.12 -14.50
CA ILE A 49 -22.19 -11.23 -13.05
C ILE A 49 -20.94 -11.58 -12.24
N SER A 50 -19.96 -12.25 -12.84
CA SER A 50 -18.72 -12.63 -12.17
C SER A 50 -17.81 -11.45 -11.79
N HIS A 51 -18.08 -10.23 -12.28
CA HIS A 51 -17.25 -9.05 -11.98
C HIS A 51 -17.61 -8.40 -10.64
N ILE A 52 -18.87 -8.51 -10.21
CA ILE A 52 -19.36 -7.85 -8.99
C ILE A 52 -18.76 -8.46 -7.71
N PRO A 53 -18.76 -9.81 -7.51
CA PRO A 53 -18.17 -10.41 -6.30
C PRO A 53 -16.68 -10.09 -6.15
N LYS A 54 -15.95 -10.03 -7.28
CA LYS A 54 -14.53 -9.67 -7.31
C LYS A 54 -14.30 -8.23 -6.86
N LEU A 55 -15.13 -7.28 -7.33
CA LEU A 55 -15.05 -5.88 -6.90
C LEU A 55 -15.34 -5.73 -5.40
N VAL A 56 -16.39 -6.38 -4.89
CA VAL A 56 -16.75 -6.33 -3.47
C VAL A 56 -15.60 -6.87 -2.60
N ALA A 57 -15.02 -8.01 -2.98
CA ALA A 57 -13.88 -8.58 -2.24
C ALA A 57 -12.64 -7.66 -2.26
N MET A 58 -12.38 -6.99 -3.39
CA MET A 58 -11.27 -6.04 -3.50
C MET A 58 -11.51 -4.78 -2.66
N ILE A 59 -12.73 -4.27 -2.62
CA ILE A 59 -13.13 -3.13 -1.77
C ILE A 59 -13.04 -3.49 -0.28
N LEU A 60 -13.47 -4.70 0.10
CA LEU A 60 -13.36 -5.18 1.49
C LEU A 60 -11.91 -5.33 1.90
N ALA A 61 -11.08 -5.95 1.06
CA ALA A 61 -9.64 -6.02 1.29
C ALA A 61 -9.06 -4.61 1.46
N LEU A 62 -9.29 -3.72 0.50
CA LEU A 62 -8.77 -2.36 0.56
C LEU A 62 -9.23 -1.62 1.82
N SER A 63 -10.49 -1.79 2.24
CA SER A 63 -11.02 -1.16 3.46
C SER A 63 -10.32 -1.64 4.73
N ILE A 64 -9.94 -2.93 4.80
CA ILE A 64 -9.19 -3.50 5.93
C ILE A 64 -7.74 -2.97 5.92
N LEU A 65 -7.12 -2.84 4.74
CA LEU A 65 -5.76 -2.31 4.61
C LEU A 65 -5.67 -0.78 4.72
N LEU A 66 -6.77 -0.07 4.50
CA LEU A 66 -6.84 1.39 4.48
C LEU A 66 -6.29 2.06 5.76
N PRO A 67 -6.73 1.70 6.99
CA PRO A 67 -6.22 2.35 8.20
C PRO A 67 -4.71 2.14 8.40
N TRP A 68 -4.21 0.96 8.06
CA TRP A 68 -2.77 0.66 8.16
C TRP A 68 -1.95 1.44 7.14
N LEU A 69 -2.44 1.55 5.89
CA LEU A 69 -1.80 2.34 4.85
C LEU A 69 -1.72 3.82 5.24
N LEU A 70 -2.81 4.37 5.79
CA LEU A 70 -2.86 5.75 6.26
C LEU A 70 -1.87 5.99 7.41
N GLN A 71 -1.79 5.09 8.39
CA GLN A 71 -0.82 5.22 9.50
C GLN A 71 0.61 5.36 8.99
N ARG A 72 1.02 4.52 8.02
CA ARG A 72 2.37 4.54 7.47
C ARG A 72 2.66 5.76 6.60
N LEU A 73 1.67 6.22 5.82
CA LEU A 73 1.81 7.47 5.08
C LEU A 73 1.97 8.67 6.03
N THR A 74 1.21 8.70 7.13
CA THR A 74 1.34 9.75 8.13
C THR A 74 2.69 9.69 8.85
N GLU A 75 3.17 8.50 9.20
CA GLU A 75 4.48 8.29 9.83
C GLU A 75 5.64 8.75 8.92
N TYR A 76 5.59 8.39 7.64
CA TYR A 76 6.55 8.87 6.64
C TYR A 76 6.47 10.39 6.48
N THR A 77 5.27 10.94 6.33
CA THR A 77 5.06 12.39 6.17
C THR A 77 5.58 13.16 7.38
N SER A 78 5.33 12.66 8.59
CA SER A 78 5.83 13.26 9.83
C SER A 78 7.36 13.23 9.90
N THR A 79 7.99 12.13 9.47
CA THR A 79 9.45 11.99 9.39
C THR A 79 10.06 12.97 8.40
N VAL A 80 9.43 13.17 7.24
CA VAL A 80 9.86 14.15 6.24
C VAL A 80 9.67 15.58 6.77
N PHE A 81 8.52 15.89 7.38
CA PHE A 81 8.26 17.23 7.91
C PHE A 81 9.15 17.60 9.10
N THR A 82 9.60 16.64 9.90
CA THR A 82 10.54 16.87 11.02
C THR A 82 12.00 16.94 10.59
N SER A 83 12.36 16.28 9.47
CA SER A 83 13.72 16.38 8.89
C SER A 83 13.97 17.68 8.10
N ILE A 84 12.92 18.34 7.61
CA ILE A 84 13.04 19.64 6.92
C ILE A 84 13.58 20.76 7.84
N PRO A 85 13.03 21.02 9.04
CA PRO A 85 13.57 22.02 9.97
C PRO A 85 15.00 21.74 10.41
N SER A 86 15.37 20.48 10.64
CA SER A 86 16.75 20.12 11.01
C SER A 86 17.76 20.45 9.91
N SER A 87 17.34 20.43 8.64
CA SER A 87 18.17 20.84 7.50
C SER A 87 18.27 22.37 7.33
N LEU A 88 17.39 23.15 7.98
CA LEU A 88 17.35 24.61 7.90
C LEU A 88 18.02 25.31 9.09
N PHE A 89 18.07 24.68 10.27
CA PHE A 89 18.69 25.24 11.47
C PHE A 89 20.04 24.58 11.84
N GLY A 90 20.46 23.56 11.08
CA GLY A 90 21.75 22.88 11.20
C GLY A 90 22.66 23.18 10.01
N GLY A 91 23.20 24.40 9.98
CA GLY A 91 24.14 24.93 9.00
C GLY A 91 24.51 26.36 9.37
#